data_AF-F6UNZ9-F1
#
_entry.id   AF-F6UNZ9-F1
#
_cell.length_a   1.000
_cell.length_b   1.000
_cell.length_c   1.000
_cell.angle_alpha   90.00
_cell.angle_beta   90.00
_cell.angle_gamma   90.00
#
_symmetry.space_group_name_H-M   'P 1'
#
loop_
_entity.id
_entity.type
_entity.pdbx_description
1 polymer ?
#
loop_
_entity_poly.entity_id
_entity_poly.type
_entity_poly.pdbx_seq_one_letter_code
_entity_poly.pdbx_strand_id
1 'polypeptide(L)' 'MANSGPNTNASQFFVPVIRTSWLDGKHVVFGQIISGHRTAKKINEVKCNSYDRPYRQVWISNTWTEVYKKNQIKSEL' A
#
# COMPACT_ATOMS: atom_id res chain seq x y z
N MET A 1 -5.58 -4.05 4.07
CA MET A 1 -6.80 -3.91 3.24
C MET A 1 -7.67 -2.84 3.86
N ALA A 2 -8.15 -1.87 3.07
CA ALA A 2 -9.17 -0.94 3.54
C ALA A 2 -10.51 -1.67 3.64
N ASN A 3 -11.32 -1.30 4.62
CA ASN A 3 -12.62 -1.92 4.89
C ASN A 3 -13.53 -0.94 5.64
N SER A 4 -14.81 -1.31 5.80
CA SER A 4 -15.82 -0.58 6.58
C SER A 4 -16.31 -1.40 7.78
N GLY A 5 -15.43 -2.24 8.34
CA GLY A 5 -15.74 -3.18 9.41
C GLY A 5 -15.40 -4.64 9.08
N PRO A 6 -15.66 -5.58 10.00
CA PRO A 6 -15.33 -6.98 9.83
C PRO A 6 -15.93 -7.56 8.55
N ASN A 7 -15.14 -8.34 7.80
CA ASN A 7 -15.57 -9.06 6.60
C ASN A 7 -16.09 -8.18 5.44
N THR A 8 -15.68 -6.91 5.36
CA THR A 8 -16.03 -5.98 4.26
C THR A 8 -14.85 -5.67 3.32
N ASN A 9 -13.90 -6.59 3.19
CA ASN A 9 -12.77 -6.43 2.27
C ASN A 9 -13.25 -6.50 0.82
N ALA A 10 -12.73 -5.61 -0.03
CA ALA A 10 -12.95 -5.62 -1.47
C ALA A 10 -11.62 -5.36 -2.18
N SER A 11 -11.54 -4.36 -3.06
CA SER A 11 -10.33 -4.01 -3.81
C SER A 11 -9.52 -2.86 -3.20
N GLN A 12 -10.08 -2.10 -2.26
CA GLN A 12 -9.39 -0.95 -1.69
C GLN A 12 -8.27 -1.39 -0.75
N PHE A 13 -7.09 -0.79 -0.93
CA PHE A 13 -5.93 -1.03 -0.10
C PHE A 13 -5.22 0.30 0.22
N PHE A 14 -4.31 0.24 1.19
CA PHE A 14 -3.44 1.36 1.57
C PHE A 14 -2.04 0.82 1.84
N VAL A 15 -1.05 1.69 1.71
CA VAL A 15 0.36 1.37 1.96
C VAL A 15 0.88 2.31 3.05
N PRO A 16 1.10 1.82 4.28
CA PRO A 16 1.62 2.65 5.36
C PRO A 16 3.03 3.16 5.07
N VAL A 17 3.28 4.44 5.30
CA VAL A 17 4.64 5.04 5.29
C VAL A 17 5.26 5.17 6.69
N ILE A 18 4.47 4.85 7.72
CA ILE A 18 4.88 4.76 9.12
C ILE A 18 4.32 3.47 9.72
N ARG A 19 4.78 3.10 10.92
CA ARG A 19 4.20 1.98 11.68
C ARG A 19 2.80 2.36 12.18
N THR A 20 1.81 1.52 11.91
CA THR A 20 0.39 1.77 12.21
C THR A 20 -0.22 0.69 13.10
N SER A 21 0.38 0.42 14.27
CA SER A 21 -0.04 -0.70 15.14
C SER A 21 -1.47 -0.58 15.69
N TRP A 22 -2.09 0.61 15.66
CA TRP A 22 -3.50 0.78 16.03
C TRP A 22 -4.49 0.15 15.03
N LEU A 23 -4.02 -0.27 13.86
CA LEU A 23 -4.78 -0.98 12.83
C LEU A 23 -4.67 -2.51 12.94
N ASP A 24 -3.81 -3.01 13.82
CA ASP A 24 -3.58 -4.45 14.01
C ASP A 24 -4.89 -5.13 14.43
N GLY A 25 -5.18 -6.29 13.83
CA GLY A 25 -6.44 -7.03 14.03
C GLY A 25 -7.68 -6.42 13.36
N LYS A 26 -7.61 -5.18 12.83
CA LYS A 26 -8.73 -4.51 12.15
C LYS A 26 -8.62 -4.53 10.62
N HIS A 27 -7.39 -4.51 10.11
CA HIS A 27 -7.10 -4.53 8.68
C HIS A 27 -6.16 -5.67 8.33
N VAL A 28 -6.50 -6.44 7.29
CA VAL A 28 -5.67 -7.56 6.83
C VAL A 28 -4.38 -7.03 6.18
N VAL A 29 -3.22 -7.47 6.67
CA VAL A 29 -1.92 -7.26 6.03
C VAL A 29 -1.67 -8.40 5.04
N PHE A 30 -1.36 -8.07 3.79
CA PHE A 30 -1.23 -9.07 2.70
C PHE A 30 0.04 -8.90 1.86
N GLY A 31 0.90 -7.94 2.17
CA GLY A 31 2.14 -7.70 1.43
C GLY A 31 2.97 -6.56 2.04
N GLN A 32 4.17 -6.37 1.49
CA GLN A 32 5.07 -5.29 1.83
C GLN A 32 5.74 -4.73 0.57
N ILE A 33 6.16 -3.48 0.62
CA ILE A 33 7.02 -2.91 -0.42
C ILE A 33 8.38 -3.61 -0.33
N ILE A 34 8.82 -4.23 -1.43
CA ILE A 34 10.18 -4.78 -1.55
C ILE A 34 11.14 -3.77 -2.22
N SER A 35 10.61 -2.90 -3.08
CA SER A 35 11.36 -1.84 -3.76
C SER A 35 10.44 -0.65 -4.02
N GLY A 36 11.00 0.57 -4.00
CA GLY A 36 10.24 1.80 -4.29
C GLY A 36 9.68 2.54 -3.06
N HIS A 37 10.21 2.31 -1.86
CA HIS A 37 9.82 3.09 -0.66
C HIS A 37 9.90 4.61 -0.84
N ARG A 38 10.90 5.10 -1.59
CA ARG A 38 11.02 6.53 -1.92
C ARG A 38 9.82 7.04 -2.72
N THR A 39 9.27 6.22 -3.61
CA THR A 39 8.07 6.57 -4.40
C THR A 39 6.84 6.63 -3.49
N ALA A 40 6.65 5.66 -2.61
CA ALA A 40 5.56 5.68 -1.63
C ALA A 40 5.63 6.93 -0.74
N LYS A 41 6.83 7.30 -0.27
CA LYS A 41 7.03 8.54 0.50
C LYS A 41 6.69 9.80 -0.30
N LYS A 42 7.12 9.88 -1.57
CA LYS A 42 6.77 11.00 -2.46
C LYS A 42 5.26 11.12 -2.68
N ILE A 43 4.55 10.00 -2.84
CA ILE A 43 3.09 9.99 -3.00
C ILE A 43 2.42 10.55 -1.73
N ASN A 44 2.90 10.15 -0.55
CA ASN A 44 2.40 10.65 0.73
C ASN A 44 2.63 12.16 0.95
N GLU A 45 3.62 12.76 0.29
CA GLU A 45 3.95 14.19 0.38
C GLU A 45 3.21 15.05 -0.68
N VAL A 46 2.38 14.44 -1.54
CA VAL A 46 1.60 15.19 -2.53
C VAL A 46 0.60 16.11 -1.83
N LYS A 47 0.49 17.35 -2.30
CA LYS A 47 -0.48 18.32 -1.76
C LYS A 47 -1.92 17.81 -1.95
N CYS A 48 -2.67 17.77 -0.85
CA CYS A 48 -4.08 17.38 -0.81
C CYS A 48 -4.98 18.56 -0.44
N ASN A 49 -6.26 18.43 -0.79
CA ASN A 49 -7.30 19.32 -0.31
C ASN A 49 -7.70 18.99 1.15
N SER A 50 -8.72 19.67 1.67
CA SER A 50 -9.24 19.48 3.04
C SER A 50 -9.88 18.12 3.32
N TYR A 51 -10.07 17.26 2.31
CA TYR A 51 -10.63 15.92 2.42
C TYR A 51 -9.57 14.85 2.14
N ASP A 52 -8.29 15.18 2.30
CA ASP A 52 -7.13 14.32 2.04
C ASP A 52 -7.03 13.78 0.59
N ARG A 53 -7.74 14.41 -0.36
CA ARG A 53 -7.66 14.05 -1.78
C ARG A 53 -6.56 14.86 -2.47
N PRO A 54 -5.60 14.21 -3.16
CA PRO A 54 -4.56 14.90 -3.92
C PRO A 54 -5.11 15.90 -4.94
N TYR A 55 -4.54 17.10 -5.01
CA TYR A 55 -4.89 18.09 -6.06
C TYR A 55 -4.49 17.58 -7.44
N ARG A 56 -3.30 16.97 -7.53
CA ARG A 56 -2.84 16.29 -8.73
C ARG A 56 -3.17 14.81 -8.60
N GLN A 57 -3.89 14.28 -9.58
CA GLN A 57 -4.27 12.88 -9.59
C GLN A 57 -3.03 11.97 -9.59
N VAL A 58 -3.00 11.04 -8.63
CA VAL A 58 -2.04 9.93 -8.58
C VAL A 58 -2.81 8.70 -9.06
N TRP A 59 -2.31 8.06 -10.11
CA TRP A 59 -2.98 6.92 -10.76
C TRP A 59 -1.96 5.85 -11.08
N ILE A 60 -2.42 4.60 -11.07
CA ILE A 60 -1.60 3.45 -11.45
C ILE A 60 -1.67 3.35 -12.98
N SER A 61 -0.57 3.64 -13.66
CA SER A 61 -0.51 3.63 -15.12
C SER A 61 -0.38 2.22 -15.70
N ASN A 62 0.29 1.31 -15.00
CA ASN A 62 0.49 -0.07 -15.40
C ASN A 62 0.71 -0.97 -14.17
N THR A 63 0.37 -2.24 -14.30
CA THR A 63 0.67 -3.28 -13.31
C THR A 63 1.16 -4.53 -14.01
N TRP A 64 2.02 -5.29 -13.32
CA TRP A 64 2.45 -6.60 -13.79
C TRP A 64 2.62 -7.52 -12.58
N THR A 65 2.67 -8.82 -12.85
CA THR A 65 2.83 -9.84 -11.83
C THR A 65 4.07 -10.65 -12.14
N GLU A 66 4.96 -10.74 -11.16
CA GLU A 66 6.13 -11.62 -11.20
C GLU A 66 5.93 -12.73 -10.18
N VAL A 67 6.16 -13.97 -10.62
CA VAL A 67 6.01 -15.16 -9.77
C VAL A 67 7.39 -15.64 -9.38
N TYR A 68 7.72 -15.50 -8.10
CA TYR A 68 8.99 -15.93 -7.53
C TYR A 68 8.87 -17.35 -6.98
N LYS A 69 9.88 -18.18 -7.21
CA LYS A 69 10.02 -19.44 -6.46
C LYS A 69 10.44 -19.10 -5.03
N LYS A 70 9.95 -19.86 -4.05
CA LYS A 70 10.20 -19.65 -2.61
C LYS A 70 11.68 -19.42 -2.25
N ASN A 71 12.60 -20.03 -3.01
CA ASN A 71 14.04 -19.96 -2.77
C ASN A 71 14.71 -18.70 -3.34
N GLN A 72 14.03 -17.93 -4.20
CA GLN A 72 14.54 -16.70 -4.81
C GLN A 72 14.16 -15.43 -4.02
N ILE A 73 13.15 -15.51 -3.16
CA ILE A 73 12.63 -14.33 -2.43
C ILE A 73 13.62 -13.85 -1.34
N LYS A 74 14.44 -14.75 -0.79
CA LYS A 74 15.40 -14.40 0.27
C LYS A 74 16.66 -13.67 -0.21
N SER A 75 16.96 -13.68 -1.51
CA SER A 75 18.13 -13.01 -2.06
C SER A 75 17.89 -11.56 -2.48
N GLU A 76 16.61 -11.13 -2.54
CA GLU A 76 16.21 -9.78 -2.96
C GLU A 76 15.58 -8.95 -1.82
N LEU A 77 15.29 -9.57 -0.67
CA LEU A 77 14.93 -8.90 0.59
C LEU A 77 16.19 -8.66 1.43
#